data_AF-A0A4Q7PDP3-F1
#
_entry.id   AF-A0A4Q7PDP3-F1
#
_cell.length_a   1.000
_cell.length_b   1.000
_cell.length_c   1.000
_cell.angle_alpha   90.00
_cell.angle_beta   90.00
_cell.angle_gamma   90.00
#
_symmetry.space_group_name_H-M   'P 1'
#
loop_
_entity.id
_entity.type
_entity.pdbx_description
1 polymer ?
#
loop_
_entity_poly.entity_id
_entity_poly.type
_entity_poly.pdbx_seq_one_letter_code
_entity_poly.pdbx_strand_id
1 'polypeptide(L)'
;MATFGLLFVGLTYVFSALSRFLANLRPEKETTVPKKTDWEELPNTQGLLEAKVHKQIMFGPTCFQIRRKDGVPSVLEEYYFGGKIKFIEEGLLLEKWNTTDPKSLPDFDVCLYDPDSDRLTSLAHMKCFDWHLSERNDNQLLFKWFDGTQGGEVNVAL
;
A
#
# COMPACT_ATOMS: atom_id res chain seq x y z
N MET A 1 17.87 31.49 -38.05
CA MET A 1 16.50 31.38 -37.48
C MET A 1 15.78 30.09 -37.91
N ALA A 2 15.87 29.64 -39.17
CA ALA A 2 15.19 28.41 -39.63
C ALA A 2 15.75 27.08 -39.05
N THR A 3 17.03 27.04 -38.67
CA THR A 3 17.69 25.83 -38.11
C THR A 3 17.22 25.48 -36.69
N PHE A 4 16.91 26.49 -35.88
CA PHE A 4 16.37 26.28 -34.52
C PHE A 4 14.95 25.68 -34.57
N GLY A 5 14.11 26.11 -35.52
CA GLY A 5 12.77 25.58 -35.70
C GLY A 5 12.76 24.09 -36.09
N LEU A 6 13.64 23.69 -37.02
CA LEU A 6 13.79 22.29 -37.43
C LEU A 6 14.32 21.39 -36.31
N LEU A 7 15.30 21.87 -35.53
CA LEU A 7 15.79 21.14 -34.36
C LEU A 7 14.73 20.98 -33.28
N PHE A 8 13.94 22.03 -33.02
CA PHE A 8 12.87 21.99 -32.04
C PHE A 8 11.74 21.04 -32.45
N VAL A 9 11.33 21.06 -33.73
CA VAL A 9 10.31 20.14 -34.28
C VAL A 9 10.82 18.69 -34.28
N GLY A 10 12.09 18.46 -34.60
CA GLY A 10 12.69 17.13 -34.50
C GLY A 10 12.68 16.60 -33.07
N LEU A 11 13.05 17.44 -32.10
CA LEU A 11 13.09 17.07 -30.69
C LEU A 11 11.70 16.75 -30.14
N THR A 12 10.68 17.54 -30.46
CA THR A 12 9.30 17.27 -30.02
C THR A 12 8.74 15.99 -30.64
N TYR A 13 9.12 15.66 -31.87
CA TYR A 13 8.76 14.38 -32.49
C TYR A 13 9.37 13.18 -31.77
N VAL A 14 10.65 13.28 -31.37
CA VAL A 14 11.33 12.23 -30.61
C VAL A 14 10.67 12.04 -29.24
N PHE A 15 10.37 13.11 -28.51
CA PHE A 15 9.65 13.03 -27.24
C PHE A 15 8.23 12.45 -27.39
N SER A 16 7.52 12.82 -28.45
CA SER A 16 6.19 12.29 -28.74
C SER A 16 6.22 10.78 -29.05
N ALA A 17 7.18 10.34 -29.87
CA ALA A 17 7.37 8.93 -30.18
C ALA A 17 7.77 8.12 -28.94
N LEU A 18 8.68 8.65 -28.12
CA LEU A 18 9.11 8.01 -26.88
C LEU A 18 7.96 7.92 -25.87
N SER A 19 7.14 8.97 -25.73
CA SER A 19 5.95 8.97 -24.87
C SER A 19 4.93 7.91 -25.30
N ARG A 20 4.66 7.78 -26.61
CA ARG A 20 3.78 6.73 -27.15
C ARG A 20 4.34 5.33 -26.93
N PHE A 21 5.64 5.15 -27.11
CA PHE A 21 6.29 3.87 -26.87
C PHE A 21 6.19 3.45 -25.40
N LEU A 22 6.47 4.38 -24.47
CA LEU A 22 6.32 4.15 -23.03
C LEU A 22 4.86 3.92 -22.62
N ALA A 23 3.91 4.62 -23.24
CA ALA A 23 2.49 4.42 -22.99
C ALA A 23 2.02 3.02 -23.43
N ASN A 24 2.54 2.49 -24.54
CA ASN A 24 2.23 1.14 -25.03
C ASN A 24 2.87 0.01 -24.22
N LEU A 25 3.96 0.28 -23.50
CA LEU A 25 4.55 -0.67 -22.56
C LEU A 25 3.77 -0.75 -21.24
N ARG A 26 2.82 0.15 -21.01
CA ARG A 26 1.92 0.08 -19.88
C ARG A 26 0.84 -0.96 -20.23
N PRO A 27 0.69 -2.05 -19.45
CA PRO A 27 -0.43 -2.96 -19.66
C PRO A 27 -1.72 -2.16 -19.59
N GLU A 28 -2.65 -2.47 -20.50
CA GLU A 28 -3.99 -1.89 -20.56
C GLU A 28 -4.69 -2.13 -19.23
N LYS A 29 -4.53 -1.19 -18.30
CA LYS A 29 -5.41 -1.08 -17.16
C LYS A 29 -6.68 -0.52 -17.74
N GLU A 30 -7.64 -1.40 -18.01
CA GLU A 30 -9.03 -1.01 -18.07
C GLU A 30 -9.27 -0.07 -16.88
N THR A 31 -9.44 1.21 -17.15
CA THR A 31 -10.01 2.13 -16.18
C THR A 31 -11.50 1.85 -16.11
N THR A 32 -11.85 0.65 -15.67
CA THR A 32 -13.07 0.47 -14.92
C THR A 32 -12.88 1.35 -13.70
N VAL A 33 -13.63 2.45 -13.61
CA VAL A 33 -13.82 3.12 -12.34
C VAL A 33 -14.38 2.02 -11.43
N PRO A 34 -13.61 1.49 -10.46
CA PRO A 34 -14.06 0.32 -9.74
C PRO A 34 -15.31 0.73 -8.99
N LYS A 35 -16.32 -0.15 -8.94
CA LYS A 35 -17.36 -0.08 -7.92
C LYS A 35 -16.67 -0.34 -6.56
N LYS A 36 -15.91 0.65 -6.06
CA LYS A 36 -15.04 0.61 -4.87
C LYS A 36 -15.82 0.49 -3.55
N THR A 37 -16.88 -0.31 -3.48
CA THR A 37 -17.70 -0.43 -2.26
C THR A 37 -18.08 -1.85 -1.91
N ASP A 38 -17.86 -2.81 -2.81
CA ASP A 38 -18.09 -4.22 -2.52
C ASP A 38 -16.86 -4.83 -1.83
N TRP A 39 -17.09 -5.95 -1.13
CA TRP A 39 -16.01 -6.72 -0.53
C TRP A 39 -15.28 -7.48 -1.63
N GLU A 40 -13.95 -7.33 -1.68
CA GLU A 40 -13.07 -7.99 -2.63
C GLU A 40 -12.08 -8.88 -1.89
N GLU A 41 -11.83 -10.07 -2.43
CA GLU A 41 -10.92 -11.04 -1.83
C GLU A 41 -9.48 -10.51 -1.81
N LEU A 42 -8.81 -10.60 -0.66
CA LEU A 42 -7.42 -10.22 -0.56
C LEU A 42 -6.54 -11.28 -1.26
N PRO A 43 -5.65 -10.88 -2.18
CA PRO A 43 -4.79 -11.83 -2.88
C PRO A 43 -3.90 -12.56 -1.88
N ASN A 44 -3.52 -13.80 -2.19
CA ASN A 44 -2.64 -14.64 -1.35
C ASN A 44 -3.19 -14.98 0.05
N THR A 45 -4.49 -14.77 0.30
CA THR A 45 -5.16 -15.22 1.53
C THR A 45 -5.93 -16.53 1.35
N GLN A 46 -5.86 -17.15 0.17
CA GLN A 46 -6.61 -18.38 -0.18
C GLN A 46 -8.13 -18.25 0.08
N GLY A 47 -8.68 -17.05 -0.09
CA GLY A 47 -10.09 -16.78 0.19
C GLY A 47 -10.44 -16.60 1.65
N LEU A 48 -9.46 -16.51 2.55
CA LEU A 48 -9.71 -16.30 3.98
C LEU A 48 -10.20 -14.88 4.29
N LEU A 49 -9.59 -13.87 3.67
CA LEU A 49 -9.85 -12.47 3.97
C LEU A 49 -10.39 -11.73 2.77
N GLU A 50 -11.24 -10.75 3.06
CA GLU A 50 -11.72 -9.78 2.08
C GLU A 50 -11.58 -8.37 2.62
N ALA A 51 -11.36 -7.44 1.71
CA ALA A 51 -11.19 -6.03 1.99
C ALA A 51 -12.19 -5.21 1.22
N LYS A 52 -12.63 -4.11 1.83
CA LYS A 52 -13.52 -3.14 1.23
C LYS A 52 -12.96 -1.75 1.47
N VAL A 53 -13.05 -0.87 0.48
CA VAL A 53 -12.69 0.53 0.65
C VAL A 53 -13.62 1.18 1.66
N HIS A 54 -13.06 1.71 2.75
CA HIS A 54 -13.79 2.49 3.74
C HIS A 54 -13.78 3.98 3.37
N LYS A 55 -12.61 4.52 3.06
CA LYS A 55 -12.42 5.95 2.75
C LYS A 55 -11.23 6.14 1.81
N GLN A 56 -11.40 6.98 0.80
CA GLN A 56 -10.28 7.48 0.00
C GLN A 56 -9.88 8.86 0.54
N ILE A 57 -8.65 9.02 1.02
CA ILE A 57 -8.13 10.34 1.41
C ILE A 57 -7.74 11.10 0.14
N MET A 58 -8.15 12.36 0.03
CA MET A 58 -7.82 13.20 -1.13
C MET A 58 -6.30 13.41 -1.18
N PHE A 59 -5.66 13.03 -2.29
CA PHE A 59 -4.20 13.02 -2.46
C PHE A 59 -3.44 12.14 -1.45
N GLY A 60 -4.13 11.23 -0.76
CA GLY A 60 -3.55 10.31 0.21
C GLY A 60 -3.89 8.85 -0.09
N PRO A 61 -3.52 7.91 0.81
CA PRO A 61 -3.82 6.50 0.63
C PRO A 61 -5.31 6.20 0.76
N THR A 62 -5.65 4.98 0.38
CA THR A 62 -6.99 4.42 0.60
C THR A 62 -6.98 3.69 1.93
N CYS A 63 -8.00 3.94 2.75
CA CYS A 63 -8.28 3.17 3.96
C CYS A 63 -9.23 2.02 3.60
N PHE A 64 -8.90 0.83 4.07
CA PHE A 64 -9.65 -0.39 3.87
C PHE A 64 -10.20 -0.89 5.21
N GLN A 65 -11.39 -1.47 5.16
CA GLN A 65 -11.87 -2.36 6.21
C GLN A 65 -11.57 -3.79 5.75
N ILE A 66 -11.07 -4.63 6.65
CA ILE A 66 -10.73 -6.03 6.37
C ILE A 66 -11.58 -6.90 7.27
N ARG A 67 -12.08 -8.03 6.75
CA ARG A 67 -12.78 -9.04 7.52
C ARG A 67 -12.48 -10.44 7.01
N ARG A 68 -12.87 -11.45 7.77
CA ARG A 68 -12.84 -12.84 7.32
C ARG A 68 -14.05 -13.15 6.45
N LYS A 69 -13.83 -13.88 5.35
CA LYS A 69 -14.87 -14.29 4.40
C LYS A 69 -15.74 -15.44 4.94
N ASP A 70 -15.18 -16.25 5.84
CA ASP A 70 -15.86 -17.40 6.46
C ASP A 70 -16.94 -17.02 7.48
N GLY A 71 -17.10 -15.72 7.77
CA GLY A 71 -18.10 -15.18 8.69
C GLY A 71 -17.72 -15.30 10.17
N VAL A 72 -16.51 -15.78 10.48
CA VAL A 72 -15.99 -15.76 11.84
C VAL A 72 -15.59 -14.32 12.19
N PRO A 73 -16.09 -13.74 13.30
CA PRO A 73 -15.67 -12.41 13.75
C PRO A 73 -14.15 -12.35 13.92
N SER A 74 -13.55 -11.25 13.48
CA SER A 74 -12.10 -11.04 13.57
C SER A 74 -11.76 -9.72 14.24
N VAL A 75 -10.65 -9.70 14.98
CA VAL A 75 -10.04 -8.46 15.49
C VAL A 75 -9.77 -7.42 14.40
N LEU A 76 -9.66 -7.85 13.14
CA LEU A 76 -9.47 -6.94 12.00
C LEU A 76 -10.66 -6.00 11.80
N GLU A 77 -11.88 -6.42 12.12
CA GLU A 77 -13.08 -5.63 11.84
C GLU A 77 -13.18 -4.35 12.69
N GLU A 78 -12.43 -4.28 13.79
CA GLU A 78 -12.36 -3.15 14.71
C GLU A 78 -11.50 -1.98 14.19
N TYR A 79 -10.69 -2.21 13.16
CA TYR A 79 -9.68 -1.26 12.70
C TYR A 79 -9.80 -0.94 11.20
N TYR A 80 -9.10 0.11 10.80
CA TYR A 80 -8.92 0.47 9.40
C TYR A 80 -7.47 0.28 8.99
N PHE A 81 -7.26 -0.18 7.76
CA PHE A 81 -5.96 -0.56 7.26
C PHE A 81 -5.55 0.22 6.01
N GLY A 82 -4.25 0.37 5.79
CA GLY A 82 -3.69 0.87 4.56
C GLY A 82 -3.69 -0.18 3.46
N GLY A 83 -3.28 0.25 2.27
CA GLY A 83 -3.27 -0.61 1.09
C GLY A 83 -2.05 -1.54 1.02
N LYS A 84 -1.01 -1.30 1.83
CA LYS A 84 0.17 -2.14 1.83
C LYS A 84 -0.04 -3.32 2.78
N ILE A 85 -0.07 -4.50 2.18
CA ILE A 85 -0.12 -5.79 2.89
C ILE A 85 1.10 -6.59 2.44
N LYS A 86 1.87 -7.14 3.39
CA LYS A 86 2.94 -8.09 3.10
C LYS A 86 2.65 -9.43 3.76
N PHE A 87 2.84 -10.51 3.01
CA PHE A 87 2.66 -11.87 3.49
C PHE A 87 4.01 -12.41 3.93
N ILE A 88 4.08 -12.92 5.16
CA ILE A 88 5.23 -13.60 5.74
C ILE A 88 4.78 -14.96 6.31
N GLU A 89 5.70 -15.76 6.82
CA GLU A 89 5.38 -17.11 7.31
C GLU A 89 4.54 -17.06 8.58
N GLU A 90 4.80 -16.07 9.43
CA GLU A 90 4.15 -15.83 10.71
C GLU A 90 2.76 -15.19 10.56
N GLY A 91 2.40 -14.72 9.36
CA GLY A 91 1.10 -14.10 9.09
C GLY A 91 1.18 -12.92 8.11
N LEU A 92 0.36 -11.90 8.36
CA LEU A 92 0.21 -10.72 7.50
C LEU A 92 0.71 -9.47 8.19
N LEU A 93 1.60 -8.74 7.54
CA LEU A 93 1.96 -7.38 7.94
C LEU A 93 0.96 -6.39 7.36
N LEU A 94 0.34 -5.61 8.24
CA LEU A 94 -0.73 -4.66 7.93
C LEU A 94 -0.38 -3.25 8.43
N GLU A 95 -0.79 -2.23 7.68
CA GLU A 95 -0.75 -0.83 8.11
C GLU A 95 -2.03 -0.49 8.87
N LYS A 96 -2.06 -0.63 10.20
CA LYS A 96 -3.25 -0.28 11.01
C LYS A 96 -3.27 1.23 11.27
N TRP A 97 -4.22 1.95 10.66
CA TRP A 97 -4.38 3.39 10.85
C TRP A 97 -4.85 3.72 12.27
N ASN A 98 -4.14 4.64 12.93
CA ASN A 98 -4.54 5.14 14.24
C ASN A 98 -5.62 6.23 14.13
N THR A 99 -5.78 6.82 12.95
CA THR A 99 -6.78 7.86 12.64
C THR A 99 -7.17 7.84 11.17
N THR A 100 -8.39 8.31 10.87
CA THR A 100 -8.85 8.55 9.49
C THR A 100 -9.03 10.05 9.18
N ASP A 101 -8.65 10.93 10.11
CA ASP A 101 -8.65 12.38 9.92
C ASP A 101 -7.46 12.80 9.04
N PRO A 102 -7.68 13.37 7.84
CA PRO A 102 -6.62 13.80 6.94
C PRO A 102 -5.56 14.72 7.57
N LYS A 103 -5.91 15.51 8.59
CA LYS A 103 -4.97 16.42 9.26
C LYS A 103 -3.94 15.71 10.14
N SER A 104 -4.25 14.49 10.54
CA SER A 104 -3.44 13.69 11.46
C SER A 104 -2.69 12.57 10.73
N LEU A 105 -2.71 12.58 9.39
CA LEU A 105 -2.07 11.56 8.57
C LEU A 105 -0.71 12.06 8.04
N PRO A 106 0.26 11.16 7.83
CA PRO A 106 0.22 9.72 8.17
C PRO A 106 0.42 9.44 9.66
N ASP A 107 -0.39 8.53 10.22
CA ASP A 107 -0.24 7.97 11.57
C ASP A 107 -0.82 6.55 11.62
N PHE A 108 0.04 5.55 11.68
CA PHE A 108 -0.34 4.13 11.70
C PHE A 108 0.70 3.29 12.46
N ASP A 109 0.26 2.10 12.85
CA ASP A 109 1.16 1.06 13.31
C ASP A 109 1.34 0.00 12.21
N VAL A 110 2.57 -0.48 12.02
CA VAL A 110 2.79 -1.75 11.33
C VAL A 110 2.46 -2.85 12.32
N CYS A 111 1.50 -3.70 11.97
CA CYS A 111 1.05 -4.80 12.81
C CYS A 111 1.26 -6.15 12.12
N LEU A 112 1.49 -7.20 12.90
CA LEU A 112 1.42 -8.59 12.48
C LEU A 112 0.07 -9.18 12.85
N TYR A 113 -0.68 -9.62 11.85
CA TYR A 113 -1.90 -10.39 12.01
C TYR A 113 -1.63 -11.88 11.83
N ASP A 114 -1.93 -12.67 12.86
CA ASP A 114 -1.92 -14.13 12.84
C ASP A 114 -3.36 -14.64 12.58
N PRO A 115 -3.64 -15.24 11.40
CA PRO A 115 -4.97 -15.73 11.06
C PRO A 115 -5.44 -16.95 11.85
N ASP A 116 -4.52 -17.73 12.43
CA ASP A 116 -4.84 -18.95 13.17
C ASP A 116 -5.32 -18.62 14.58
N SER A 117 -4.70 -17.64 15.23
CA SER A 117 -5.08 -17.16 16.56
C SER A 117 -5.99 -15.93 16.58
N ASP A 118 -6.32 -15.37 15.40
CA ASP A 118 -7.05 -14.11 15.22
C ASP A 118 -6.44 -12.98 16.07
N ARG A 119 -5.12 -12.83 16.00
CA ARG A 119 -4.37 -11.90 16.86
C ARG A 119 -3.66 -10.83 16.05
N LEU A 120 -3.87 -9.57 16.42
CA LEU A 120 -3.20 -8.42 15.81
C LEU A 120 -2.17 -7.84 16.80
N THR A 121 -0.89 -7.93 16.46
CA THR A 121 0.22 -7.48 17.30
C THR A 121 0.86 -6.23 16.70
N SER A 122 0.93 -5.12 17.43
CA SER A 122 1.63 -3.91 16.97
C SER A 122 3.15 -4.10 17.07
N LEU A 123 3.85 -3.84 15.97
CA LEU A 123 5.30 -4.01 15.87
C LEU A 123 6.03 -2.67 15.95
N ALA A 124 5.59 -1.68 15.17
CA ALA A 124 6.22 -0.37 15.10
C ALA A 124 5.22 0.72 14.77
N HIS A 125 5.35 1.87 15.42
CA HIS A 125 4.60 3.09 15.10
C HIS A 125 5.32 3.89 14.01
N MET A 126 4.57 4.37 13.01
CA MET A 126 5.11 5.12 11.87
C MET A 126 4.26 6.34 11.53
N LYS A 127 4.94 7.43 11.14
CA LYS A 127 4.33 8.69 10.69
C LYS A 127 4.81 9.09 9.30
N CYS A 128 4.88 8.12 8.38
CA CYS A 128 5.31 8.35 7.01
C CYS A 128 4.65 7.32 6.07
N PHE A 129 4.22 7.73 4.88
CA PHE A 129 3.56 6.82 3.94
C PHE A 129 4.53 5.83 3.24
N ASP A 130 5.83 6.13 3.24
CA ASP A 130 6.82 5.31 2.55
C ASP A 130 7.68 4.53 3.55
N TRP A 131 7.33 3.26 3.73
CA TRP A 131 8.11 2.29 4.49
C TRP A 131 8.25 0.97 3.73
N HIS A 132 9.25 0.18 4.02
CA HIS A 132 9.37 -1.18 3.49
C HIS A 132 10.11 -2.09 4.47
N LEU A 133 9.65 -3.34 4.55
CA LEU A 133 10.46 -4.42 5.13
C LEU A 133 11.73 -4.59 4.27
N SER A 134 12.88 -4.30 4.85
CA SER A 134 14.21 -4.36 4.21
C SER A 134 14.88 -5.70 4.45
N GLU A 135 14.84 -6.21 5.69
CA GLU A 135 15.46 -7.48 6.07
C GLU A 135 14.50 -8.28 6.94
N ARG A 136 14.58 -9.60 6.81
CA ARG A 136 13.87 -10.58 7.62
C ARG A 136 14.86 -11.65 8.05
N ASN A 137 14.97 -11.82 9.36
CA ASN A 137 15.65 -12.93 10.01
C ASN A 137 14.60 -13.72 10.81
N ASP A 138 14.95 -14.92 11.27
CA ASP A 138 14.01 -15.85 11.93
C ASP A 138 13.17 -15.21 13.06
N ASN A 139 13.74 -14.27 13.83
CA ASN A 139 13.07 -13.61 14.95
C ASN A 139 13.02 -12.08 14.83
N GLN A 140 13.38 -11.51 13.68
CA GLN A 140 13.51 -10.06 13.55
C GLN A 140 13.08 -9.54 12.18
N LEU A 141 12.39 -8.40 12.19
CA LEU A 141 12.04 -7.64 10.99
C LEU A 141 12.68 -6.27 11.04
N LEU A 142 13.41 -5.89 9.99
CA LEU A 142 13.95 -4.55 9.82
C LEU A 142 13.06 -3.78 8.84
N PHE A 143 12.41 -2.74 9.33
CA PHE A 143 11.71 -1.79 8.49
C PHE A 143 12.57 -0.56 8.24
N LYS A 144 12.59 -0.09 7.00
CA LYS A 144 13.14 1.21 6.64
C LYS A 144 12.03 2.12 6.18
N TRP A 145 12.14 3.39 6.49
CA TRP A 145 11.14 4.38 6.11
C TRP A 145 11.79 5.69 5.67
N PHE A 146 11.04 6.46 4.88
CA PHE A 146 11.45 7.74 4.36
C PHE A 146 10.24 8.68 4.24
N ASP A 147 10.37 9.93 4.67
CA ASP A 147 9.28 10.91 4.62
C ASP A 147 9.44 11.96 3.50
N GLY A 148 10.48 11.84 2.67
CA GLY A 148 10.86 12.84 1.67
C GLY A 148 12.03 13.72 2.10
N THR A 149 12.32 13.79 3.40
CA THR A 149 13.41 14.59 3.98
C THR A 149 14.32 13.79 4.89
N GLN A 150 13.76 12.90 5.70
CA GLN A 150 14.45 12.07 6.67
C GLN A 150 14.09 10.61 6.41
N GLY A 151 15.05 9.74 6.71
CA GLY A 151 14.83 8.31 6.72
C GLY A 151 15.25 7.71 8.05
N GLY A 152 14.70 6.54 8.34
CA GLY A 152 15.02 5.81 9.55
C GLY A 152 14.86 4.32 9.36
N GLU A 153 15.37 3.58 10.34
CA GLU A 153 15.27 2.14 10.41
C GLU A 153 14.71 1.75 11.78
N VAL A 154 13.83 0.75 11.81
CA VAL A 154 13.29 0.20 13.04
C VAL A 154 13.34 -1.32 12.96
N ASN A 155 14.03 -1.91 13.93
CA ASN A 155 14.13 -3.36 14.08
C ASN A 155 13.12 -3.81 15.14
N VAL A 156 12.30 -4.80 14.81
CA VAL A 156 11.28 -5.36 15.69
C VAL A 156 11.51 -6.86 15.86
N ALA A 157 11.25 -7.36 17.06
CA ALA A 157 11.22 -8.79 17.32
C ALA A 157 9.85 -9.37 16.96
N LEU A 158 9.83 -10.59 16.44
CA LEU A 158 8.60 -11.36 16.17
C LEU A 158 8.14 -12.15 17.39
#